data_AF-A0A2E7FCV2-F1
#
_entry.id   AF-A0A2E7FCV2-F1
#
_cell.length_a   1.000
_cell.length_b   1.000
_cell.length_c   1.000
_cell.angle_alpha   90.00
_cell.angle_beta   90.00
_cell.angle_gamma   90.00
#
_symmetry.space_group_name_H-M   'P 1'
#
loop_
_entity.id
_entity.type
_entity.pdbx_description
1 polymer ?
#
loop_
_entity_poly.entity_id
_entity_poly.type
_entity_poly.pdbx_seq_one_letter_code
_entity_poly.pdbx_strand_id
1 'polypeptide(L)' 'MSNSFFYFSLAIGVALGAWGSYLTEQKNRSRQLGFLLGFFFGIIGILIIVLLINKKPRS' A
#
# COMPACT_ATOMS: atom_id res chain seq x y z
N MET A 1 16.28 -21.25 10.75
CA MET A 1 15.46 -20.68 9.66
C MET A 1 16.22 -19.49 9.10
N SER A 2 16.39 -19.40 7.77
CA SER A 2 17.30 -18.46 7.10
C SER A 2 16.79 -17.02 7.23
N ASN A 3 17.56 -16.14 7.89
CA ASN A 3 17.31 -14.70 8.02
C ASN A 3 17.01 -14.01 6.67
N SER A 4 17.48 -14.61 5.57
CA SER A 4 17.25 -14.16 4.20
C SER A 4 15.76 -14.09 3.83
N PHE A 5 14.94 -15.03 4.31
CA PHE A 5 13.50 -15.03 4.04
C PHE A 5 12.80 -13.85 4.74
N PHE A 6 13.27 -13.46 5.92
CA PHE A 6 12.73 -12.33 6.66
C PHE A 6 13.01 -11.01 5.92
N TYR A 7 14.25 -10.79 5.50
CA TYR A 7 14.61 -9.59 4.73
C TYR A 7 13.92 -9.53 3.37
N PHE A 8 13.74 -10.67 2.70
CA PHE A 8 13.02 -10.74 1.43
C PHE A 8 11.53 -10.40 1.58
N SER A 9 10.87 -10.95 2.60
CA SER A 9 9.48 -10.61 2.92
C SER A 9 9.32 -9.14 3.30
N LEU A 10 10.27 -8.59 4.06
CA LEU A 10 10.31 -7.17 4.41
C LEU A 10 10.46 -6.29 3.16
N ALA A 11 11.38 -6.62 2.26
CA ALA A 11 11.59 -5.89 1.01
C ALA A 11 10.34 -5.88 0.13
N ILE A 12 9.64 -7.02 0.03
CA ILE A 12 8.36 -7.12 -0.68
C ILE A 12 7.31 -6.24 0.00
N GLY A 13 7.18 -6.30 1.33
CA GLY A 13 6.26 -5.44 2.07
C GLY A 13 6.51 -3.95 1.83
N VAL A 14 7.77 -3.52 1.91
CA VAL A 14 8.17 -2.13 1.64
C VAL A 14 7.87 -1.73 0.19
N ALA A 15 8.12 -2.61 -0.78
CA ALA A 15 7.82 -2.36 -2.18
C ALA A 15 6.32 -2.20 -2.43
N LEU A 16 5.47 -3.06 -1.84
CA LEU A 16 4.01 -2.92 -1.93
C LEU A 16 3.49 -1.69 -1.18
N GLY A 17 4.10 -1.34 -0.04
CA GLY A 17 3.83 -0.10 0.67
C GLY A 17 4.14 1.12 -0.18
N ALA A 18 5.33 1.19 -0.77
CA ALA A 18 5.71 2.28 -1.67
C ALA A 18 4.77 2.38 -2.88
N TRP A 19 4.36 1.25 -3.45
CA TRP A 19 3.39 1.20 -4.54
C TRP A 19 2.00 1.73 -4.12
N GLY A 20 1.49 1.30 -2.97
CA GLY A 20 0.21 1.79 -2.42
C GLY A 20 0.25 3.29 -2.12
N SER A 21 1.39 3.77 -1.59
CA SER A 21 1.66 5.18 -1.34
C SER A 21 1.61 6.00 -2.63
N TYR A 22 2.28 5.53 -3.69
CA TYR A 22 2.28 6.16 -5.01
C TYR A 22 0.86 6.24 -5.62
N LEU A 23 0.05 5.19 -5.47
CA LEU A 23 -1.34 5.18 -5.94
C LEU A 23 -2.22 6.19 -5.18
N THR A 24 -2.02 6.36 -3.87
CA THR A 24 -2.74 7.37 -3.09
C THR A 24 -2.30 8.80 -3.39
N GLU A 25 -1.00 9.00 -3.63
CA GLU A 25 -0.40 10.30 -3.94
C GLU A 25 -0.91 10.83 -5.28
N GLN A 26 -0.98 9.97 -6.32
CA GLN A 26 -1.56 10.33 -7.62
C GLN A 26 -3.01 10.82 -7.54
N LYS A 27 -3.74 10.43 -6.49
CA LYS A 27 -5.14 10.78 -6.32
C LYS A 27 -5.40 11.79 -5.19
N ASN A 28 -4.39 12.58 -4.83
CA ASN A 28 -4.46 13.66 -3.83
C ASN A 28 -4.94 13.18 -2.44
N ARG A 29 -4.66 11.93 -2.09
CA ARG A 29 -4.94 11.35 -0.75
C ARG A 29 -3.65 11.25 0.06
N SER A 30 -3.78 11.03 1.37
CA SER A 30 -2.63 10.91 2.27
C SER A 30 -1.71 9.77 1.83
N ARG A 31 -0.50 10.14 1.41
CA ARG A 31 0.60 9.26 1.02
C ARG A 31 0.94 8.24 2.11
N GLN A 32 0.84 8.66 3.38
CA GLN A 32 1.09 7.80 4.55
C GLN A 32 0.04 6.69 4.67
N LEU A 33 -1.23 7.00 4.40
CA LEU A 33 -2.31 6.00 4.44
C LEU A 33 -2.13 4.94 3.35
N GLY A 34 -1.71 5.35 2.14
CA GLY A 34 -1.43 4.41 1.05
C GLY A 34 -0.23 3.51 1.35
N PHE A 35 0.80 4.05 1.99
CA PHE A 35 1.94 3.26 2.44
C PHE A 35 1.52 2.23 3.48
N LEU A 36 0.78 2.66 4.50
CA LEU A 36 0.36 1.80 5.60
C LEU A 36 -0.55 0.66 5.12
N LEU A 37 -1.51 0.96 4.24
CA LEU A 37 -2.35 -0.08 3.63
C LEU A 37 -1.54 -1.02 2.75
N GLY A 38 -0.67 -0.51 1.86
CA GLY A 38 0.15 -1.35 0.99
C GLY A 38 1.16 -2.21 1.74
N PHE A 39 1.72 -1.71 2.85
CA PHE A 39 2.74 -2.40 3.65
C PHE A 39 2.15 -3.48 4.55
N PHE A 40 1.07 -3.18 5.28
CA PHE A 40 0.47 -4.12 6.23
C PHE A 40 -0.52 -5.09 5.58
N PHE A 41 -1.29 -4.63 4.57
CA PHE A 41 -2.29 -5.45 3.90
C PHE A 41 -1.84 -5.95 2.52
N GLY A 42 -0.63 -5.60 2.08
CA GLY A 42 -0.06 -6.07 0.81
C GLY A 42 -0.98 -5.78 -0.38
N ILE A 43 -1.26 -6.83 -1.17
CA ILE A 43 -2.14 -6.76 -2.35
C ILE A 43 -3.56 -6.37 -1.95
N ILE A 44 -4.06 -6.86 -0.81
CA ILE A 44 -5.40 -6.52 -0.30
C ILE A 44 -5.47 -5.02 0.03
N GLY A 45 -4.40 -4.48 0.61
CA GLY A 45 -4.27 -3.05 0.90
C GLY A 45 -4.31 -2.19 -0.36
N ILE A 46 -3.59 -2.60 -1.40
CA ILE A 46 -3.65 -1.95 -2.71
C ILE A 46 -5.06 -2.03 -3.30
N LEU A 47 -5.75 -3.18 -3.19
CA LEU A 47 -7.11 -3.35 -3.67
C LEU A 47 -8.09 -2.40 -2.96
N ILE A 48 -7.97 -2.29 -1.63
CA ILE A 48 -8.76 -1.36 -0.80
C ILE A 48 -8.45 0.07 -1.22
N ILE A 49 -7.18 0.45 -1.40
CA ILE A 49 -6.80 1.79 -1.88
C ILE A 49 -7.47 2.08 -3.23
N VAL A 50 -7.38 1.16 -4.19
CA VAL A 50 -7.98 1.35 -5.52
C VAL A 50 -9.50 1.50 -5.44
N LEU A 51 -10.18 0.66 -4.66
CA LEU A 51 -11.62 0.72 -4.41
C LEU A 51 -12.04 2.01 -3.69
N LEU A 52 -11.32 2.37 -2.63
CA LEU A 52 -11.59 3.53 -1.79
C LEU A 52 -11.41 4.82 -2.59
N ILE A 53 -10.39 4.88 -3.47
CA ILE A 53 -10.21 6.08 -4.26
C ILE A 53 -11.18 6.16 -5.45
N ASN A 54 -11.63 5.03 -6.01
CA ASN A 54 -12.71 5.06 -7.01
C ASN A 54 -14.06 5.48 -6.41
N LYS A 55 -14.28 5.30 -5.11
CA LYS A 55 -15.33 6.02 -4.37
C LYS A 55 -14.89 7.47 -4.12
N LYS A 56 -15.15 8.34 -5.11
CA LYS A 56 -15.20 9.79 -4.88
C LYS A 56 -16.07 10.06 -3.64
N PRO A 57 -15.66 10.94 -2.70
CA PRO A 57 -16.52 11.32 -1.59
C PRO A 57 -17.79 11.90 -2.21
N ARG A 58 -18.92 11.25 -1.94
CA ARG A 58 -20.25 11.79 -2.19
C ARG A 58 -20.40 12.93 -1.20
N SER A 59 -19.97 14.13 -1.62
CA SER A 59 -20.42 15.39 -1.05
C SER A 59 -21.92 15.52 -1.26
#